data_AF-A0A2U3F3S3-F1
#
_entry.id   AF-A0A2U3F3S3-F1
#
_cell.length_a   1.000
_cell.length_b   1.000
_cell.length_c   1.000
_cell.angle_alpha   90.00
_cell.angle_beta   90.00
_cell.angle_gamma   90.00
#
_symmetry.space_group_name_H-M   'P 1'
#
loop_
_entity.id
_entity.type
_entity.pdbx_description
1 polymer ?
#
loop_
_entity_poly.entity_id
_entity_poly.type
_entity_poly.pdbx_seq_one_letter_code
_entity_poly.pdbx_strand_id
1 'polypeptide(L)'
;MKESPAWVAPLESLPASLKPIAAMQKKHFGAVLNPTRWWGRMPRLFWLVALFVGFLERRHARLTPALRSLLMTRVSQLCHCAFCIDANSLRLAERCGALDKVQAVSDWQDSALFTEQERAALAYAEAITATPPRADEAVRTALKRNFTDDAITEMTALIAFQNLSARFNAALDIPAQGLCATFSETPHA
;
A
#
# COMPACT_ATOMS: atom_id res chain seq x y z
N MET A 1 2.26 22.71 19.16
CA MET A 1 1.06 22.57 18.31
C MET A 1 0.13 21.59 19.00
N LYS A 2 -1.09 22.00 19.37
CA LYS A 2 -2.12 21.03 19.79
C LYS A 2 -2.51 20.25 18.55
N GLU A 3 -2.41 18.92 18.57
CA GLU A 3 -2.96 18.08 17.51
C GLU A 3 -4.42 18.47 17.31
N SER A 4 -4.78 18.85 16.09
CA SER A 4 -6.17 19.13 15.76
C SER A 4 -6.93 17.81 15.91
N PRO A 5 -8.04 17.78 16.67
CA PRO A 5 -8.79 16.54 16.85
C PRO A 5 -9.24 16.02 15.48
N ALA A 6 -9.03 14.72 15.22
CA ALA A 6 -9.45 14.08 13.98
C ALA A 6 -10.93 14.37 13.70
N TRP A 7 -11.26 14.81 12.48
CA TRP A 7 -12.62 15.26 12.15
C TRP A 7 -13.65 14.11 12.20
N VAL A 8 -13.19 12.87 11.96
CA VAL A 8 -13.87 11.65 12.40
C VAL A 8 -13.03 11.00 13.49
N ALA A 9 -13.52 11.03 14.73
CA ALA A 9 -12.80 10.45 15.86
C ALA A 9 -12.58 8.92 15.68
N PRO A 10 -11.42 8.36 16.09
CA PRO A 10 -11.22 6.92 16.11
C PRO A 10 -12.12 6.25 17.15
N LEU A 11 -12.48 4.97 16.95
CA LEU A 11 -13.08 4.18 18.03
C LEU A 11 -12.06 3.93 19.14
N GLU A 12 -12.46 4.18 20.39
CA GLU A 12 -11.66 3.88 21.58
C GLU A 12 -11.53 2.37 21.81
N SER A 13 -12.62 1.63 21.55
CA SER A 13 -12.67 0.17 21.67
C SER A 13 -13.08 -0.48 20.34
N LEU A 14 -12.47 -1.62 20.04
CA LEU A 14 -12.77 -2.37 18.82
C LEU A 14 -13.88 -3.40 19.07
N PRO A 15 -14.78 -3.63 18.09
CA PRO A 15 -15.74 -4.73 18.15
C PRO A 15 -15.05 -6.07 18.35
N ALA A 16 -15.68 -6.97 19.12
CA ALA A 16 -15.13 -8.30 19.40
C ALA A 16 -14.83 -9.10 18.12
N SER A 17 -15.61 -8.90 17.05
CA SER A 17 -15.42 -9.53 15.74
C SER A 17 -14.11 -9.14 15.05
N LEU A 18 -13.45 -8.04 15.44
CA LEU A 18 -12.17 -7.60 14.89
C LEU A 18 -10.96 -8.04 15.72
N LYS A 19 -11.17 -8.74 16.84
CA LYS A 19 -10.07 -9.29 17.66
C LYS A 19 -9.07 -10.13 16.85
N PRO A 20 -9.49 -11.01 15.92
CA PRO A 20 -8.54 -11.78 15.12
C PRO A 20 -7.64 -10.89 14.24
N ILE A 21 -8.22 -9.89 13.58
CA ILE A 21 -7.47 -8.93 12.76
C ILE A 21 -6.51 -8.11 13.64
N ALA A 22 -6.97 -7.64 14.79
CA ALA A 22 -6.14 -6.88 15.73
C ALA A 22 -4.95 -7.71 16.25
N ALA A 23 -5.17 -8.99 16.56
CA ALA A 23 -4.11 -9.90 17.00
C ALA A 23 -3.09 -10.14 15.87
N MET A 24 -3.56 -10.37 14.64
CA MET A 24 -2.70 -10.50 13.47
C MET A 24 -1.87 -9.24 13.23
N GLN A 25 -2.47 -8.05 13.33
CA GLN A 25 -1.77 -6.77 13.16
C GLN A 25 -0.68 -6.58 14.21
N LYS A 26 -1.00 -6.81 15.50
CA LYS A 26 0.00 -6.75 16.57
C LYS A 26 1.17 -7.70 16.32
N LYS A 27 0.91 -8.91 15.83
CA LYS A 27 1.97 -9.88 15.49
C LYS A 27 2.90 -9.38 14.38
N HIS A 28 2.36 -8.73 13.34
CA HIS A 28 3.14 -8.36 12.15
C HIS A 28 3.72 -6.93 12.19
N PHE A 29 3.09 -6.01 12.92
CA PHE A 29 3.44 -4.59 12.95
C PHE A 29 3.74 -4.08 14.37
N GLY A 30 3.71 -4.95 15.39
CA GLY A 30 3.89 -4.57 16.80
C GLY A 30 2.69 -3.83 17.42
N ALA A 31 1.77 -3.31 16.61
CA ALA A 31 0.60 -2.56 17.06
C ALA A 31 -0.65 -2.87 16.23
N VAL A 32 -1.80 -2.44 16.73
CA VAL A 32 -3.04 -2.40 15.93
C VAL A 32 -2.93 -1.21 14.98
N LEU A 33 -3.27 -1.42 13.72
CA LEU A 33 -3.21 -0.36 12.71
C LEU A 33 -4.35 0.65 12.94
N ASN A 34 -4.05 1.94 12.78
CA ASN A 34 -4.93 3.08 12.97
C ASN A 34 -6.22 2.91 12.16
N PRO A 35 -6.20 2.56 10.85
CA PRO A 35 -7.43 2.38 10.09
C PRO A 35 -8.43 1.40 10.70
N THR A 36 -7.97 0.39 11.45
CA THR A 36 -8.85 -0.56 12.14
C THR A 36 -9.84 0.15 13.08
N ARG A 37 -9.46 1.30 13.66
CA ARG A 37 -10.33 2.10 14.53
C ARG A 37 -11.43 2.84 13.78
N TRP A 38 -11.25 3.16 12.50
CA TRP A 38 -12.30 3.74 11.66
C TRP A 38 -13.18 2.65 11.05
N TRP A 39 -12.53 1.63 10.46
CA TRP A 39 -13.19 0.45 9.92
C TRP A 39 -14.00 -0.35 10.95
N GLY A 40 -13.67 -0.24 12.23
CA GLY A 40 -14.43 -0.84 13.33
C GLY A 40 -15.89 -0.42 13.40
N ARG A 41 -16.28 0.68 12.74
CA ARG A 41 -17.69 1.07 12.59
C ARG A 41 -18.47 0.17 11.64
N MET A 42 -17.78 -0.49 10.71
CA MET A 42 -18.36 -1.39 9.71
C MET A 42 -17.60 -2.73 9.67
N PRO A 43 -17.63 -3.52 10.75
CA PRO A 43 -16.74 -4.67 10.92
C PRO A 43 -16.95 -5.75 9.83
N ARG A 44 -18.18 -5.95 9.36
CA ARG A 44 -18.46 -6.90 8.26
C ARG A 44 -17.79 -6.47 6.96
N LEU A 45 -17.89 -5.18 6.62
CA LEU A 45 -17.26 -4.61 5.44
C LEU A 45 -15.73 -4.66 5.57
N PHE A 46 -15.19 -4.36 6.74
CA PHE A 46 -13.76 -4.43 6.98
C PHE A 46 -13.20 -5.85 6.80
N TRP A 47 -13.94 -6.88 7.22
CA TRP A 47 -13.55 -8.27 6.95
C TRP A 47 -13.50 -8.58 5.45
N LEU A 48 -14.45 -8.10 4.65
CA LEU A 48 -14.41 -8.27 3.19
C LEU A 48 -13.16 -7.60 2.59
N VAL A 49 -12.85 -6.38 3.03
CA VAL A 49 -11.65 -5.64 2.62
C VAL A 49 -10.37 -6.38 3.04
N ALA A 50 -10.32 -6.89 4.28
CA ALA A 50 -9.19 -7.64 4.83
C ALA A 50 -8.95 -8.97 4.09
N LEU A 51 -10.02 -9.69 3.75
CA LEU A 51 -9.93 -10.92 2.96
C LEU A 51 -9.49 -10.63 1.52
N PHE A 52 -9.98 -9.55 0.92
CA PHE A 52 -9.59 -9.14 -0.42
C PHE A 52 -8.09 -8.84 -0.51
N VAL A 53 -7.55 -7.99 0.39
CA VAL A 53 -6.10 -7.73 0.42
C VAL A 53 -5.30 -8.97 0.82
N GLY A 54 -5.82 -9.80 1.75
CA GLY A 54 -5.19 -11.06 2.12
C GLY A 54 -5.03 -12.02 0.94
N PHE A 55 -6.02 -12.06 0.04
CA PHE A 55 -5.93 -12.83 -1.21
C PHE A 55 -4.87 -12.26 -2.16
N LEU A 56 -4.83 -10.94 -2.34
CA LEU A 56 -3.82 -10.30 -3.20
C LEU A 56 -2.39 -10.47 -2.65
N GLU A 57 -2.23 -10.57 -1.34
CA GLU A 57 -0.93 -10.73 -0.66
C GLU A 57 -0.49 -12.20 -0.45
N ARG A 58 -1.26 -13.18 -0.94
CA ARG A 58 -0.97 -14.62 -0.78
C ARG A 58 0.42 -15.03 -1.30
N ARG A 59 0.96 -16.12 -0.77
CA ARG A 59 2.31 -16.63 -1.08
C ARG A 59 2.55 -16.89 -2.58
N HIS A 60 1.55 -17.49 -3.25
CA HIS A 60 1.61 -17.85 -4.67
C HIS A 60 0.84 -16.85 -5.56
N ALA A 61 0.96 -15.56 -5.24
CA ALA A 61 0.47 -14.47 -6.08
C ALA A 61 1.27 -14.35 -7.38
N ARG A 62 0.66 -13.78 -8.41
CA ARG A 62 1.31 -13.56 -9.72
C ARG A 62 2.35 -12.44 -9.68
N LEU A 63 2.18 -11.51 -8.74
CA LEU A 63 3.11 -10.41 -8.49
C LEU A 63 4.05 -10.77 -7.35
N THR A 64 5.33 -10.46 -7.53
CA THR A 64 6.31 -10.62 -6.46
C THR A 64 5.93 -9.74 -5.26
N PRO A 65 6.28 -10.15 -4.02
CA PRO A 65 6.04 -9.31 -2.85
C PRO A 65 6.65 -7.90 -3.01
N ALA A 66 7.89 -7.81 -3.49
CA ALA A 66 8.56 -6.51 -3.66
C ALA A 66 7.79 -5.60 -4.62
N LEU A 67 7.34 -6.12 -5.77
CA LEU A 67 6.55 -5.36 -6.73
C LEU A 67 5.21 -4.90 -6.13
N ARG A 68 4.52 -5.76 -5.36
CA ARG A 68 3.27 -5.37 -4.67
C ARG A 68 3.49 -4.17 -3.75
N SER A 69 4.49 -4.24 -2.87
CA SER A 69 4.80 -3.14 -1.96
C SER A 69 5.23 -1.88 -2.69
N LEU A 70 5.99 -2.01 -3.78
CA LEU A 70 6.42 -0.89 -4.61
C LEU A 70 5.21 -0.13 -5.18
N LEU A 71 4.30 -0.85 -5.83
CA LEU A 71 3.10 -0.23 -6.42
C LEU A 71 2.19 0.35 -5.34
N MET A 72 2.01 -0.36 -4.22
CA MET A 72 1.20 0.15 -3.12
C MET A 72 1.80 1.41 -2.49
N THR A 73 3.13 1.48 -2.37
CA THR A 73 3.85 2.67 -1.89
C THR A 73 3.61 3.85 -2.84
N ARG A 74 3.79 3.66 -4.15
CA ARG A 74 3.60 4.75 -5.13
C ARG A 74 2.17 5.27 -5.13
N VAL A 75 1.17 4.39 -5.15
CA VAL A 75 -0.25 4.80 -5.09
C VAL A 75 -0.56 5.54 -3.79
N SER A 76 0.06 5.15 -2.67
CA SER A 76 -0.08 5.86 -1.38
C SER A 76 0.45 7.29 -1.44
N GLN A 77 1.59 7.49 -2.10
CA GLN A 77 2.20 8.81 -2.31
C GLN A 77 1.30 9.71 -3.17
N LEU A 78 0.80 9.19 -4.30
CA LEU A 78 -0.10 9.94 -5.19
C LEU A 78 -1.42 10.33 -4.53
N CYS A 79 -1.93 9.50 -3.62
CA CYS A 79 -3.14 9.78 -2.85
C CYS A 79 -2.86 10.58 -1.56
N HIS A 80 -1.61 10.98 -1.29
CA HIS A 80 -1.19 11.67 -0.06
C HIS A 80 -1.65 10.98 1.24
N CYS A 81 -1.71 9.65 1.28
CA CYS A 81 -2.13 8.90 2.46
C CYS A 81 -0.96 8.68 3.43
N ALA A 82 -0.86 9.49 4.49
CA ALA A 82 0.22 9.41 5.48
C ALA A 82 0.38 8.00 6.09
N PHE A 83 -0.71 7.39 6.57
CA PHE A 83 -0.69 6.02 7.10
C PHE A 83 -0.23 4.98 6.06
N CYS A 84 -0.72 5.09 4.83
CA CYS A 84 -0.43 4.10 3.79
C CYS A 84 1.01 4.20 3.31
N ILE A 85 1.55 5.42 3.20
CA ILE A 85 2.97 5.65 2.90
C ILE A 85 3.80 4.96 3.98
N ASP A 86 3.54 5.24 5.26
CA ASP A 86 4.26 4.65 6.38
C ASP A 86 4.23 3.11 6.38
N ALA A 87 3.04 2.50 6.28
CA ALA A 87 2.88 1.05 6.32
C ALA A 87 3.48 0.35 5.09
N ASN A 88 3.29 0.90 3.88
CA ASN A 88 3.78 0.27 2.66
C ASN A 88 5.29 0.48 2.46
N SER A 89 5.83 1.62 2.90
CA SER A 89 7.28 1.87 2.93
C SER A 89 8.00 0.86 3.83
N LEU A 90 7.48 0.55 5.02
CA LEU A 90 8.03 -0.53 5.86
C LEU A 90 8.03 -1.86 5.09
N ARG A 91 6.90 -2.23 4.48
CA ARG A 91 6.80 -3.49 3.72
C ARG A 91 7.72 -3.54 2.53
N LEU A 92 7.96 -2.41 1.86
CA LEU A 92 8.90 -2.34 0.75
C LEU A 92 10.33 -2.49 1.25
N ALA A 93 10.70 -1.78 2.32
CA ALA A 93 12.01 -1.89 2.97
C ALA A 93 12.29 -3.33 3.42
N GLU A 94 11.35 -3.99 4.10
CA GLU A 94 11.47 -5.40 4.52
C GLU A 94 11.71 -6.35 3.33
N ARG A 95 11.02 -6.12 2.20
CA ARG A 95 11.07 -7.00 1.03
C ARG A 95 12.29 -6.74 0.13
N CYS A 96 12.84 -5.53 0.18
CA CYS A 96 14.04 -5.16 -0.54
C CYS A 96 15.31 -5.25 0.31
N GLY A 97 15.19 -5.30 1.64
CA GLY A 97 16.30 -5.30 2.59
C GLY A 97 16.95 -3.93 2.82
N ALA A 98 16.44 -2.84 2.23
CA ALA A 98 17.03 -1.50 2.28
C ALA A 98 15.99 -0.40 2.06
N LEU A 99 16.30 0.84 2.49
CA LEU A 99 15.43 2.00 2.28
C LEU A 99 15.63 2.69 0.93
N ASP A 100 16.72 2.44 0.21
CA ASP A 100 17.05 3.11 -1.06
C ASP A 100 15.89 3.12 -2.06
N LYS A 101 15.27 1.95 -2.26
CA LYS A 101 14.09 1.84 -3.16
C LYS A 101 12.91 2.64 -2.65
N VAL A 102 12.65 2.64 -1.34
CA VAL A 102 11.55 3.39 -0.71
C VAL A 102 11.70 4.89 -0.97
N GLN A 103 12.91 5.41 -0.76
CA GLN A 103 13.23 6.82 -0.94
C GLN A 103 13.16 7.22 -2.42
N ALA A 104 13.54 6.34 -3.33
CA ALA A 104 13.53 6.61 -4.76
C ALA A 104 12.15 6.44 -5.43
N VAL A 105 11.13 5.89 -4.76
CA VAL A 105 9.81 5.63 -5.38
C VAL A 105 9.16 6.91 -5.90
N SER A 106 9.35 8.05 -5.24
CA SER A 106 8.73 9.31 -5.66
C SER A 106 9.21 9.78 -7.04
N ASP A 107 10.48 9.51 -7.32
CA ASP A 107 11.27 10.00 -8.45
C ASP A 107 11.77 8.82 -9.30
N TRP A 108 10.95 7.77 -9.41
CA TRP A 108 11.33 6.50 -10.02
C TRP A 108 11.72 6.62 -11.49
N GLN A 109 11.19 7.63 -12.20
CA GLN A 109 11.50 7.89 -13.60
C GLN A 109 13.00 8.15 -13.79
N ASP A 110 13.62 8.85 -12.84
CA ASP A 110 15.03 9.28 -12.91
C ASP A 110 15.97 8.33 -12.15
N SER A 111 15.43 7.37 -11.39
CA SER A 111 16.22 6.45 -10.57
C SER A 111 16.64 5.17 -11.33
N ALA A 112 17.93 4.85 -11.25
CA ALA A 112 18.47 3.59 -11.80
C ALA A 112 18.08 2.34 -10.99
N LEU A 113 17.43 2.48 -9.83
CA LEU A 113 17.07 1.35 -8.95
C LEU A 113 15.91 0.49 -9.47
N PHE A 114 15.17 0.97 -10.48
CA PHE A 114 13.97 0.31 -11.01
C PHE A 114 14.22 -0.35 -12.36
N THR A 115 13.91 -1.64 -12.42
CA THR A 115 13.96 -2.45 -13.64
C THR A 115 12.94 -1.99 -14.70
N GLU A 116 13.08 -2.40 -15.96
CA GLU A 116 12.09 -2.12 -17.02
C GLU A 116 10.69 -2.59 -16.62
N GLN A 117 10.60 -3.79 -16.03
CA GLN A 117 9.34 -4.36 -15.55
C GLN A 117 8.70 -3.52 -14.43
N GLU A 118 9.49 -3.08 -13.44
CA GLU A 118 9.01 -2.20 -12.36
C GLU A 118 8.57 -0.84 -12.89
N ARG A 119 9.34 -0.25 -13.81
CA ARG A 119 9.01 1.03 -14.47
C ARG A 119 7.69 0.95 -15.24
N ALA A 120 7.45 -0.12 -15.99
CA ALA A 120 6.19 -0.33 -16.69
C ALA A 120 5.00 -0.43 -15.72
N ALA A 121 5.17 -1.15 -14.61
CA ALA A 121 4.14 -1.28 -13.58
C ALA A 121 3.89 0.03 -12.81
N LEU A 122 4.93 0.81 -12.51
CA LEU A 122 4.83 2.12 -11.87
C LEU A 122 4.11 3.13 -12.77
N ALA A 123 4.48 3.21 -14.05
CA ALA A 123 3.79 4.04 -15.04
C ALA A 123 2.31 3.70 -15.13
N TYR A 124 1.97 2.40 -15.16
CA TYR A 124 0.59 1.94 -15.15
C TYR A 124 -0.14 2.33 -13.85
N ALA A 125 0.49 2.14 -12.68
CA ALA A 125 -0.09 2.49 -11.39
C ALA A 125 -0.37 3.99 -11.27
N GLU A 126 0.54 4.86 -11.73
CA GLU A 126 0.30 6.30 -11.82
C GLU A 126 -0.88 6.62 -12.73
N ALA A 127 -0.87 6.06 -13.94
CA ALA A 127 -1.87 6.32 -14.96
C ALA A 127 -3.29 5.97 -14.50
N ILE A 128 -3.50 4.83 -13.85
CA ILE A 128 -4.84 4.43 -13.37
C ILE A 128 -5.23 5.04 -12.03
N THR A 129 -4.27 5.58 -11.28
CA THR A 129 -4.53 6.32 -10.02
C THR A 129 -4.95 7.77 -10.29
N ALA A 130 -4.57 8.34 -11.45
CA ALA A 130 -4.93 9.68 -11.86
C ALA A 130 -6.45 9.93 -11.85
N THR A 131 -6.84 11.20 -11.71
CA THR A 131 -8.26 11.64 -11.78
C THR A 131 -8.40 12.70 -12.89
N PRO A 132 -8.98 12.37 -14.05
CA PRO A 132 -9.45 11.04 -14.47
C PRO A 132 -8.29 10.06 -14.75
N PRO A 133 -8.53 8.74 -14.78
CA PRO A 133 -7.54 7.75 -15.19
C PRO A 133 -7.03 7.97 -16.63
N ARG A 134 -5.74 7.73 -16.87
CA ARG A 134 -5.02 8.04 -18.12
C ARG A 134 -4.12 6.90 -18.63
N ALA A 135 -4.55 5.64 -18.50
CA ALA A 135 -3.78 4.53 -19.06
C ALA A 135 -3.93 4.49 -20.58
N ASP A 136 -3.07 5.24 -21.28
CA ASP A 136 -3.05 5.32 -22.75
C ASP A 136 -2.47 4.06 -23.43
N GLU A 137 -2.39 4.07 -24.76
CA GLU A 137 -1.90 2.93 -25.52
C GLU A 137 -0.41 2.63 -25.27
N ALA A 138 0.41 3.64 -25.00
CA ALA A 138 1.82 3.47 -24.73
C ALA A 138 2.02 2.74 -23.39
N VAL A 139 1.30 3.15 -22.34
CA VAL A 139 1.28 2.48 -21.04
C VAL A 139 0.80 1.04 -21.17
N ARG A 140 -0.31 0.80 -21.89
CA ARG A 140 -0.85 -0.55 -22.10
C ARG A 140 0.12 -1.45 -22.86
N THR A 141 0.77 -0.93 -23.90
CA THR A 141 1.76 -1.67 -24.70
C THR A 141 2.98 -2.04 -23.86
N ALA A 142 3.53 -1.08 -23.10
CA ALA A 142 4.68 -1.32 -22.24
C ALA A 142 4.36 -2.36 -21.15
N LEU A 143 3.15 -2.31 -20.58
CA LEU A 143 2.71 -3.27 -19.58
C LEU A 143 2.58 -4.68 -20.17
N LYS A 144 1.96 -4.82 -21.35
CA LYS A 144 1.83 -6.11 -22.06
C LYS A 144 3.15 -6.72 -22.51
N ARG A 145 4.20 -5.91 -22.74
CA ARG A 145 5.55 -6.43 -23.01
C ARG A 145 6.18 -7.11 -21.79
N ASN A 146 5.78 -6.73 -20.58
CA ASN A 146 6.45 -7.13 -19.34
C ASN A 146 5.63 -8.10 -18.46
N PHE A 147 4.31 -8.22 -18.71
CA PHE A 147 3.40 -8.99 -17.87
C PHE A 147 2.36 -9.75 -18.70
N THR A 148 1.93 -10.90 -18.18
CA THR A 148 0.78 -11.65 -18.74
C THR A 148 -0.54 -10.96 -18.39
N ASP A 149 -1.60 -11.22 -19.16
CA ASP A 149 -2.93 -10.66 -18.91
C ASP A 149 -3.45 -10.99 -17.49
N ASP A 150 -3.13 -12.18 -17.02
CA ASP A 150 -3.41 -12.64 -15.67
C ASP A 150 -2.70 -11.79 -14.59
N ALA A 151 -1.40 -11.51 -14.78
CA ALA A 151 -0.62 -10.68 -13.86
C ALA A 151 -1.08 -9.21 -13.91
N ILE A 152 -1.44 -8.72 -15.10
CA ILE A 152 -2.02 -7.38 -15.29
C ILE A 152 -3.33 -7.27 -14.52
N THR A 153 -4.23 -8.26 -14.64
CA THR A 153 -5.52 -8.27 -13.93
C THR A 153 -5.33 -8.24 -12.41
N GLU A 154 -4.42 -9.07 -11.88
CA GLU A 154 -4.10 -9.07 -10.45
C GLU A 154 -3.47 -7.74 -9.99
N MET A 155 -2.63 -7.11 -10.84
CA MET A 155 -2.03 -5.80 -10.59
C MET A 155 -3.07 -4.68 -10.56
N THR A 156 -4.01 -4.68 -11.51
CA THR A 156 -5.11 -3.71 -11.52
C THR A 156 -5.95 -3.83 -10.26
N ALA A 157 -6.25 -5.05 -9.81
CA ALA A 157 -6.98 -5.29 -8.57
C ALA A 157 -6.23 -4.76 -7.34
N LEU A 158 -4.91 -4.96 -7.28
CA LEU A 158 -4.04 -4.42 -6.22
C LEU A 158 -4.03 -2.89 -6.22
N ILE A 159 -3.86 -2.27 -7.38
CA ILE A 159 -3.80 -0.80 -7.50
C ILE A 159 -5.18 -0.20 -7.16
N ALA A 160 -6.27 -0.82 -7.60
CA ALA A 160 -7.64 -0.40 -7.25
C ALA A 160 -7.89 -0.51 -5.74
N PHE A 161 -7.47 -1.62 -5.11
CA PHE A 161 -7.50 -1.76 -3.65
C PHE A 161 -6.73 -0.64 -2.97
N GLN A 162 -5.51 -0.37 -3.43
CA GLN A 162 -4.69 0.65 -2.80
C GLN A 162 -5.28 2.05 -2.99
N ASN A 163 -5.91 2.34 -4.12
CA ASN A 163 -6.67 3.57 -4.33
C ASN A 163 -7.84 3.69 -3.34
N LEU A 164 -8.59 2.60 -3.10
CA LEU A 164 -9.65 2.57 -2.09
C LEU A 164 -9.07 2.85 -0.69
N SER A 165 -8.03 2.12 -0.30
CA SER A 165 -7.40 2.23 1.02
C SER A 165 -6.82 3.62 1.24
N ALA A 166 -6.04 4.12 0.27
CA ALA A 166 -5.37 5.40 0.36
C ALA A 166 -6.34 6.58 0.38
N ARG A 167 -7.35 6.60 -0.50
CA ARG A 167 -8.36 7.65 -0.48
C ARG A 167 -9.24 7.60 0.76
N PHE A 168 -9.61 6.42 1.25
CA PHE A 168 -10.36 6.29 2.51
C PHE A 168 -9.57 6.85 3.69
N ASN A 169 -8.31 6.45 3.85
CA ASN A 169 -7.48 6.88 4.96
C ASN A 169 -7.11 8.36 4.86
N ALA A 170 -6.80 8.87 3.66
CA ALA A 170 -6.51 10.28 3.43
C ALA A 170 -7.74 11.17 3.70
N ALA A 171 -8.93 10.77 3.22
CA ALA A 171 -10.15 11.53 3.48
C ALA A 171 -10.47 11.65 4.97
N LEU A 172 -10.11 10.64 5.77
CA LEU A 172 -10.34 10.60 7.22
C LEU A 172 -9.16 11.16 8.04
N ASP A 173 -8.15 11.74 7.39
CA ASP A 173 -6.93 12.25 8.01
C ASP A 173 -6.27 11.24 8.96
N ILE A 174 -6.23 9.96 8.58
CA ILE A 174 -5.66 8.91 9.43
C ILE A 174 -4.14 9.06 9.44
N PRO A 175 -3.52 9.33 10.62
CA PRO A 175 -2.12 9.69 10.68
C PRO A 175 -1.22 8.46 10.48
N ALA A 176 0.02 8.75 10.07
CA ALA A 176 1.11 7.79 10.14
C ALA A 176 1.30 7.24 11.57
N GLN A 177 1.91 6.06 11.67
CA GLN A 177 2.11 5.35 12.93
C GLN A 177 3.58 5.16 13.30
N GLY A 178 4.50 5.67 12.48
CA GLY A 178 5.94 5.48 12.67
C GLY A 178 6.39 4.04 12.40
N LEU A 179 5.64 3.29 11.59
CA LEU A 179 5.96 1.89 11.25
C LEU A 179 7.26 1.80 10.45
N CYS A 180 7.46 2.64 9.44
CA CYS A 180 8.68 2.64 8.64
C CYS A 180 9.90 3.06 9.44
N ALA A 181 9.72 3.90 10.48
CA ALA A 181 10.81 4.33 11.35
C ALA A 181 11.37 3.20 12.22
N THR A 182 10.66 2.06 12.35
CA THR A 182 11.17 0.88 13.07
C THR A 182 12.03 -0.02 12.20
N PHE A 183 12.19 0.27 10.90
CA PHE A 183 13.05 -0.51 10.04
C PHE A 183 14.52 -0.25 10.38
N SER A 184 15.25 -1.31 10.70
CA SER A 184 16.70 -1.26 10.88
C SER A 184 17.36 -1.94 9.69
N GLU A 185 18.17 -1.21 8.94
CA GLU A 185 18.99 -1.78 7.88
C GLU A 185 19.92 -2.84 8.46
N THR A 186 19.98 -3.99 7.81
CA THR A 186 20.98 -5.01 8.17
C THR A 186 22.29 -4.56 7.51
N PRO A 187 23.40 -4.38 8.25
CA PRO A 187 24.66 -3.99 7.62
C PRO A 187 25.02 -5.00 6.52
N HIS A 188 25.26 -4.51 5.30
CA HIS A 188 25.82 -5.34 4.24
C HIS A 188 27.21 -5.80 4.70
N ALA A 189 27.35 -7.10 4.94
CA ALA A 189 28.63 -7.75 5.26
C ALA A 189 29.53 -7.85 4.02
#